data_AF-A0A1T1ICR0-F1
#
_entry.id   AF-A0A1T1ICR0-F1
#
_cell.length_a   1.000
_cell.length_b   1.000
_cell.length_c   1.000
_cell.angle_alpha   90.00
_cell.angle_beta   90.00
_cell.angle_gamma   90.00
#
_symmetry.space_group_name_H-M   'P 1'
#
loop_
_entity.id
_entity.type
_entity.pdbx_description
1 polymer ?
#
loop_
_entity_poly.entity_id
_entity_poly.type
_entity_poly.pdbx_seq_one_letter_code
_entity_poly.pdbx_strand_id
1 'polypeptide(L)'
;MNLFLNLVTLVFGVISLVSAVIYLSRRAKYRMNLQDLRLHGKPHRTITQAELEVLAEQTASLQRIQGSGGMSYEPVSDNVYLIRGGAASDGIELPAQALQHVSIGEIPVEFPYPMQNFLAASNLAEVVIAKKFAVVIGLNGRRLAQ
;
A
#
# COMPACT_ATOMS: atom_id res chain seq x y z
N MET A 1 16.08 24.97 37.70
CA MET A 1 16.07 23.59 37.16
C MET A 1 14.73 23.20 36.51
N ASN A 2 13.57 23.63 37.04
CA ASN A 2 12.25 23.23 36.53
C ASN A 2 11.82 23.89 35.20
N LEU A 3 12.25 25.13 34.92
CA LEU A 3 11.86 25.84 33.70
C LEU A 3 12.42 25.18 32.43
N PHE A 4 13.67 24.71 32.49
CA PHE A 4 14.34 24.05 31.37
C PHE A 4 13.73 22.68 31.09
N LEU A 5 13.39 21.92 32.13
CA LEU A 5 12.74 20.62 32.00
C LEU A 5 11.34 20.77 31.36
N ASN A 6 10.55 21.76 31.79
CA ASN A 6 9.23 22.06 31.21
C ASN A 6 9.29 22.51 29.74
N LEU A 7 10.33 23.26 29.36
CA LEU A 7 10.54 23.68 27.97
C LEU A 7 10.85 22.46 27.08
N VAL A 8 11.69 21.55 27.57
CA VAL A 8 12.06 20.32 26.85
C VAL A 8 10.85 19.40 26.66
N THR A 9 10.03 19.15 27.70
CA THR A 9 8.81 18.36 27.57
C THR A 9 7.78 18.99 26.64
N LEU A 10 7.66 20.33 26.63
CA LEU A 10 6.77 21.03 25.70
C LEU A 10 7.20 20.81 24.25
N VAL A 11 8.51 20.95 23.96
CA VAL A 11 9.05 20.76 22.60
C VAL A 11 8.85 19.31 22.14
N PHE A 12 9.18 18.31 22.96
CA PHE A 12 8.95 16.91 22.62
C PHE A 12 7.46 16.57 22.45
N GLY A 13 6.60 17.16 23.28
CA GLY A 13 5.15 17.02 23.17
C GLY A 13 4.61 17.56 21.84
N VAL A 14 5.06 18.75 21.43
CA VAL A 14 4.66 19.36 20.16
C VAL A 14 5.16 18.56 18.96
N ILE A 15 6.42 18.11 18.97
CA ILE A 15 6.98 17.27 17.88
C ILE A 15 6.19 15.95 17.75
N SER A 16 5.85 15.32 18.88
CA SER A 16 5.05 14.10 18.91
C SER A 16 3.64 14.33 18.35
N LEU A 17 2.99 15.43 18.76
CA LEU A 17 1.65 15.79 18.27
C LEU A 17 1.65 16.05 16.76
N VAL A 18 2.61 16.83 16.26
CA VAL A 18 2.75 17.11 14.82
C VAL A 18 2.97 15.83 14.02
N SER A 19 3.83 14.94 14.52
CA SER A 19 4.11 13.64 13.89
C SER A 19 2.85 12.76 13.85
N ALA A 20 2.10 12.72 14.95
CA ALA A 20 0.84 11.99 15.03
C ALA A 20 -0.22 12.53 14.04
N VAL A 21 -0.35 13.86 13.93
CA VAL A 21 -1.29 14.50 13.00
C VAL A 21 -0.91 14.23 11.54
N ILE A 22 0.37 14.31 11.19
CA ILE A 22 0.86 13.98 9.84
C ILE A 22 0.56 12.52 9.51
N TYR A 23 0.82 11.60 10.45
CA TYR A 23 0.54 10.18 10.28
C TYR A 23 -0.97 9.90 10.09
N LEU A 24 -1.82 10.48 10.94
CA LEU A 24 -3.28 10.37 10.83
C LEU A 24 -3.79 10.95 9.50
N SER A 25 -3.26 12.10 9.09
CA SER A 25 -3.65 12.76 7.83
C SER A 25 -3.26 11.92 6.61
N ARG A 26 -2.04 11.35 6.59
CA ARG A 26 -1.62 10.43 5.52
C ARG A 26 -2.52 9.20 5.45
N ARG A 27 -2.83 8.60 6.60
CA ARG A 27 -3.71 7.43 6.67
C ARG A 27 -5.13 7.72 6.16
N ALA A 28 -5.65 8.91 6.45
CA ALA A 28 -6.91 9.37 5.90
C ALA A 28 -6.83 9.57 4.38
N LYS A 29 -5.77 10.24 3.90
CA LYS A 29 -5.54 10.46 2.46
C LYS A 29 -5.46 9.16 1.67
N TYR A 30 -4.76 8.15 2.18
CA TYR A 30 -4.68 6.82 1.55
C TYR A 30 -6.03 6.13 1.41
N ARG A 31 -6.90 6.24 2.44
CA ARG A 31 -8.27 5.71 2.35
C ARG A 31 -9.10 6.46 1.33
N MET A 32 -8.99 7.78 1.30
CA MET A 32 -9.72 8.63 0.36
C MET A 32 -9.27 8.36 -1.09
N ASN A 33 -7.97 8.28 -1.37
CA ASN A 33 -7.46 8.00 -2.72
C ASN A 33 -7.83 6.60 -3.22
N LEU A 34 -7.84 5.59 -2.35
CA LEU A 34 -8.30 4.24 -2.71
C LEU A 34 -9.81 4.22 -2.98
N GLN A 35 -10.59 4.92 -2.15
CA GLN A 35 -12.03 5.06 -2.36
C GLN A 35 -12.34 5.86 -3.62
N ASP A 36 -11.56 6.89 -3.93
CA ASP A 36 -11.65 7.68 -5.15
C ASP A 36 -11.34 6.81 -6.38
N LEU A 37 -10.29 5.99 -6.34
CA LEU A 37 -10.02 5.00 -7.39
C LEU A 37 -11.17 4.00 -7.55
N ARG A 38 -11.81 3.60 -6.45
CA ARG A 38 -12.96 2.67 -6.50
C ARG A 38 -14.22 3.31 -7.08
N LEU A 39 -14.48 4.58 -6.80
CA LEU A 39 -15.72 5.28 -7.17
C LEU A 39 -15.62 6.00 -8.53
N HIS A 40 -14.45 6.57 -8.81
CA HIS A 40 -14.19 7.40 -9.99
C HIS A 40 -13.18 6.77 -10.97
N GLY A 41 -12.49 5.71 -10.57
CA GLY A 41 -11.58 4.98 -11.45
C GLY A 41 -12.32 4.31 -12.59
N LYS A 42 -11.85 4.53 -13.81
CA LYS A 42 -12.34 3.79 -14.98
C LYS A 42 -11.62 2.44 -15.01
N PRO A 43 -12.34 1.31 -14.97
CA PRO A 43 -11.72 0.00 -15.10
C PRO A 43 -11.07 -0.11 -16.48
N HIS A 44 -9.79 -0.46 -16.51
CA HIS A 44 -9.01 -0.63 -17.73
C HIS A 44 -9.29 -1.99 -18.39
N ARG A 45 -9.38 -3.05 -17.57
CA ARG A 45 -9.74 -4.41 -17.99
C ARG A 45 -10.32 -5.20 -16.81
N THR A 46 -10.80 -6.40 -17.07
CA THR A 46 -11.08 -7.39 -16.03
C THR A 46 -9.87 -8.28 -15.76
N ILE A 47 -9.71 -8.73 -14.52
CA ILE A 47 -8.67 -9.69 -14.11
C ILE A 47 -8.93 -11.03 -14.79
N THR A 48 -7.87 -11.70 -15.23
CA THR A 48 -7.98 -13.05 -15.80
C THR A 48 -7.98 -14.11 -14.71
N GLN A 49 -8.56 -15.28 -15.00
CA GLN A 49 -8.65 -16.36 -14.02
C GLN A 49 -7.27 -16.90 -13.61
N ALA A 50 -6.30 -16.91 -14.52
CA ALA A 50 -4.91 -17.27 -14.21
C ALA A 50 -4.25 -16.28 -13.24
N GLU A 51 -4.47 -14.97 -13.41
CA GLU A 51 -3.97 -13.95 -12.46
C GLU A 51 -4.63 -14.10 -11.08
N LEU A 52 -5.94 -14.42 -11.06
CA LEU A 52 -6.69 -14.62 -9.83
C LEU A 52 -6.21 -15.85 -9.05
N GLU A 53 -5.93 -16.96 -9.75
CA GLU A 53 -5.36 -18.17 -9.15
C GLU A 53 -4.00 -17.92 -8.49
N VAL A 54 -3.11 -17.15 -9.14
CA VAL A 54 -1.81 -16.77 -8.57
C VAL A 54 -1.99 -15.93 -7.30
N LEU A 55 -2.91 -14.95 -7.33
CA LEU A 55 -3.20 -14.14 -6.14
C LEU A 55 -3.81 -14.98 -5.00
N ALA A 56 -4.65 -15.96 -5.33
CA ALA A 56 -5.24 -16.86 -4.34
C ALA A 56 -4.19 -17.79 -3.72
N GLU A 57 -3.28 -18.34 -4.51
CA GLU A 57 -2.15 -19.16 -4.03
C GLU A 57 -1.25 -18.36 -3.07
N GLN A 58 -0.94 -17.11 -3.42
CA GLN A 58 -0.14 -16.22 -2.57
C GLN A 58 -0.88 -15.78 -1.32
N THR A 59 -2.19 -15.55 -1.41
CA THR A 59 -3.02 -15.29 -0.24
C THR A 59 -3.00 -16.49 0.71
N ALA A 60 -3.13 -17.71 0.17
CA ALA A 60 -3.07 -18.94 0.96
C ALA A 60 -1.69 -19.16 1.59
N SER A 61 -0.59 -18.84 0.89
CA SER A 61 0.76 -18.92 1.46
C SER A 61 0.97 -17.90 2.57
N LEU A 62 0.50 -16.65 2.40
CA LEU A 62 0.57 -15.63 3.44
C LEU A 62 -0.29 -15.95 4.66
N GLN A 63 -1.50 -16.48 4.47
CA GLN A 63 -2.36 -16.91 5.58
C GLN A 63 -1.76 -18.08 6.36
N ARG A 64 -0.98 -18.98 5.73
CA ARG A 64 -0.23 -20.02 6.46
C ARG A 64 0.86 -19.42 7.37
N ILE A 65 1.48 -18.32 6.95
CA ILE A 65 2.58 -17.69 7.70
C ILE A 65 2.05 -16.73 8.77
N GLN A 66 1.01 -15.95 8.47
CA GLN A 66 0.50 -14.86 9.31
C GLN A 66 -0.79 -15.22 10.07
N GLY A 67 -1.42 -16.35 9.76
CA GLY A 67 -2.72 -16.77 10.29
C GLY A 67 -3.93 -16.12 9.59
N SER A 68 -5.13 -16.46 10.05
CA SER A 68 -6.43 -16.04 9.48
C SER A 68 -6.69 -14.52 9.50
N GLY A 69 -5.90 -13.76 10.26
CA GLY A 69 -5.93 -12.28 10.30
C GLY A 69 -4.89 -11.59 9.41
N GLY A 70 -4.10 -12.36 8.66
CA GLY A 70 -3.01 -11.85 7.83
C GLY A 70 -3.47 -11.08 6.59
N MET A 71 -2.48 -10.59 5.83
CA MET A 71 -2.70 -9.92 4.54
C MET A 71 -3.47 -10.83 3.56
N SER A 72 -4.46 -10.27 2.86
CA SER A 72 -5.21 -10.97 1.81
C SER A 72 -5.13 -10.18 0.50
N TYR A 73 -4.66 -10.86 -0.56
CA TYR A 73 -4.61 -10.31 -1.91
C TYR A 73 -5.88 -10.60 -2.70
N GLU A 74 -6.92 -11.12 -2.05
CA GLU A 74 -8.20 -11.37 -2.68
C GLU A 74 -8.84 -10.05 -3.14
N PRO A 75 -9.06 -9.88 -4.45
CA PRO A 75 -9.67 -8.67 -4.98
C PRO A 75 -11.14 -8.56 -4.55
N VAL A 76 -11.57 -7.35 -4.24
CA VAL A 76 -12.98 -7.03 -3.91
C VAL A 76 -13.84 -6.96 -5.18
N SER A 77 -13.21 -6.83 -6.34
CA SER A 77 -13.86 -6.79 -7.64
C SER A 77 -12.91 -7.28 -8.74
N ASP A 78 -13.46 -7.81 -9.82
CA ASP A 78 -12.69 -8.26 -10.99
C ASP A 78 -12.11 -7.10 -11.82
N ASN A 79 -12.39 -5.86 -11.43
CA ASN A 79 -11.92 -4.67 -12.13
C ASN A 79 -10.43 -4.42 -11.88
N VAL A 80 -9.68 -4.29 -12.97
CA VAL A 80 -8.30 -3.84 -13.00
C VAL A 80 -8.26 -2.36 -13.31
N TYR A 81 -7.57 -1.60 -12.48
CA TYR A 81 -7.39 -0.16 -12.62
C TYR A 81 -5.95 0.13 -13.05
N LEU A 82 -5.79 1.18 -13.85
CA LEU A 82 -4.49 1.67 -14.25
C LEU A 82 -4.14 2.88 -13.38
N ILE A 83 -3.07 2.79 -12.61
CA ILE A 83 -2.55 3.89 -11.79
C ILE A 83 -1.19 4.34 -12.33
N ARG A 84 -0.93 5.64 -12.27
CA ARG A 84 0.33 6.23 -12.72
C ARG A 84 0.88 7.15 -11.64
N GLY A 85 2.17 7.03 -11.33
CA GLY A 85 2.81 7.91 -10.36
C GLY A 85 4.21 7.46 -9.95
N GLY A 86 4.86 8.29 -9.15
CA GLY A 86 6.09 7.91 -8.47
C GLY A 86 5.82 6.86 -7.39
N ALA A 87 6.81 6.01 -7.14
CA ALA A 87 6.79 5.09 -6.00
C ALA A 87 7.30 5.83 -4.77
N ALA A 88 6.55 5.76 -3.68
CA ALA A 88 6.96 6.26 -2.37
C ALA A 88 6.84 5.12 -1.36
N SER A 89 7.91 4.82 -0.63
CA SER A 89 7.89 3.90 0.49
C SER A 89 7.82 4.69 1.80
N ASP A 90 6.74 4.50 2.53
CA ASP A 90 6.56 4.99 3.89
C ASP A 90 6.70 3.78 4.83
N GLY A 91 7.84 3.66 5.50
CA GLY A 91 8.09 2.61 6.48
C GLY A 91 8.41 3.20 7.85
N ILE A 92 7.94 2.55 8.91
CA ILE A 92 8.52 2.74 10.23
C ILE A 92 9.53 1.62 10.39
N GLU A 93 10.81 1.98 10.49
CA GLU A 93 11.86 1.02 10.85
C GLU A 93 11.70 0.68 12.34
N LEU A 94 10.95 -0.40 12.63
CA LEU A 94 11.01 -1.02 13.95
C LEU A 94 12.13 -2.08 13.95
N PRO A 95 12.97 -2.15 15.00
CA PRO A 95 14.14 -3.05 15.07
C PRO A 95 13.84 -4.55 14.89
N ALA A 96 12.57 -4.96 14.93
CA ALA A 96 12.13 -6.35 14.84
C ALA A 96 11.19 -6.65 13.65
N GLN A 97 10.58 -5.63 13.04
CA GLN A 97 9.61 -5.78 11.94
C GLN A 97 9.60 -4.50 11.10
N ALA A 98 10.20 -4.56 9.91
CA ALA A 98 10.06 -3.47 8.93
C ALA A 98 8.64 -3.54 8.32
N LEU A 99 7.74 -2.67 8.81
CA LEU A 99 6.44 -2.44 8.19
C LEU A 99 6.61 -1.37 7.10
N GLN A 100 7.07 -1.81 5.93
CA GLN A 100 7.24 -0.96 4.77
C GLN A 100 5.93 -0.90 3.99
N HIS A 101 5.26 0.26 4.00
CA HIS A 101 4.10 0.49 3.15
C HIS A 101 4.59 1.18 1.88
N VAL A 102 4.20 0.68 0.72
CA VAL A 102 4.53 1.31 -0.56
C VAL A 102 3.28 1.94 -1.15
N SER A 103 3.44 3.07 -1.82
CA SER A 103 2.38 3.72 -2.58
C SER A 103 2.86 4.08 -3.98
N ILE A 104 1.94 4.03 -4.95
CA ILE A 104 2.16 4.53 -6.32
C ILE A 104 1.12 5.60 -6.56
N GLY A 105 1.56 6.83 -6.85
CA GLY A 105 0.63 7.94 -7.09
C GLY A 105 -0.29 8.22 -5.90
N GLU A 106 0.24 8.13 -4.68
CA GLU A 106 -0.50 8.26 -3.40
C GLU A 106 -1.57 7.18 -3.14
N ILE A 107 -1.57 6.09 -3.90
CA ILE A 107 -2.45 4.94 -3.67
C ILE A 107 -1.64 3.85 -2.97
N PRO A 108 -2.08 3.34 -1.80
CA PRO A 108 -1.36 2.28 -1.11
C PRO A 108 -1.40 0.99 -1.93
N VAL A 109 -0.23 0.43 -2.22
CA VAL A 109 -0.07 -0.75 -3.05
C VAL A 109 0.71 -1.85 -2.36
N GLU A 110 0.38 -3.09 -2.68
CA GLU A 110 1.09 -4.29 -2.25
C GLU A 110 1.59 -5.10 -3.44
N PHE A 111 2.77 -5.69 -3.28
CA PHE A 111 3.45 -6.45 -4.34
C PHE A 111 3.44 -7.95 -4.03
N PRO A 112 2.64 -8.75 -4.76
CA PRO A 112 2.59 -10.20 -4.57
C PRO A 112 3.91 -10.93 -4.89
N TYR A 113 4.68 -10.40 -5.83
CA TYR A 113 5.99 -10.91 -6.26
C TYR A 113 7.05 -9.81 -5.99
N PRO A 114 8.38 -10.04 -6.07
CA PRO A 114 9.39 -8.99 -6.07
C PRO A 114 9.32 -8.02 -7.28
N MET A 115 8.10 -7.62 -7.68
CA MET A 115 7.80 -6.53 -8.60
C MET A 115 8.33 -5.18 -8.09
N GLN A 116 8.54 -5.04 -6.78
CA GLN A 116 9.25 -3.90 -6.19
C GLN A 116 10.62 -3.63 -6.85
N ASN A 117 11.28 -4.66 -7.39
CA ASN A 117 12.58 -4.52 -8.05
C ASN A 117 12.49 -3.83 -9.42
N PHE A 118 11.29 -3.67 -9.98
CA PHE A 118 11.05 -3.01 -11.27
C PHE A 118 10.46 -1.61 -11.13
N LEU A 119 10.51 -1.03 -9.94
CA LEU A 119 10.06 0.34 -9.70
C LEU A 119 11.01 1.35 -10.36
N ALA A 120 10.43 2.31 -11.07
CA ALA A 120 11.10 3.45 -11.69
C ALA A 120 10.64 4.77 -11.05
N ALA A 121 11.22 5.89 -11.47
CA ALA A 121 10.81 7.23 -11.00
C ALA A 121 9.35 7.57 -11.39
N SER A 122 8.86 7.02 -12.50
CA SER A 122 7.47 7.09 -12.91
C SER A 122 7.00 5.69 -13.29
N ASN A 123 5.99 5.19 -12.59
CA ASN A 123 5.45 3.86 -12.79
C ASN A 123 4.05 3.93 -13.38
N LEU A 124 3.76 2.95 -14.23
CA LEU A 124 2.41 2.63 -14.69
C LEU A 124 2.09 1.24 -14.16
N ALA A 125 1.16 1.15 -13.22
CA ALA A 125 0.80 -0.10 -12.56
C ALA A 125 -0.66 -0.47 -12.88
N GLU A 126 -0.85 -1.74 -13.24
CA GLU A 126 -2.15 -2.39 -13.26
C GLU A 126 -2.41 -2.93 -11.86
N VAL A 127 -3.50 -2.49 -11.24
CA VAL A 127 -3.83 -2.85 -9.86
C VAL A 127 -5.26 -3.35 -9.73
N VAL A 128 -5.47 -4.29 -8.82
CA VAL A 128 -6.80 -4.70 -8.36
C VAL A 128 -7.04 -4.22 -6.95
N ILE A 129 -8.27 -3.81 -6.64
CA ILE A 129 -8.60 -3.28 -5.32
C ILE A 129 -8.88 -4.44 -4.37
N ALA A 130 -8.07 -4.59 -3.33
CA ALA A 130 -8.33 -5.50 -2.21
C ALA A 130 -8.98 -4.74 -1.04
N LYS A 131 -9.21 -5.42 0.10
CA LYS A 131 -9.96 -4.85 1.24
C LYS A 131 -9.39 -3.53 1.79
N LYS A 132 -8.06 -3.39 1.85
CA LYS A 132 -7.40 -2.24 2.52
C LYS A 132 -6.31 -1.56 1.68
N PHE A 133 -5.96 -2.12 0.53
CA PHE A 133 -4.87 -1.67 -0.34
C PHE A 133 -5.16 -2.15 -1.77
N ALA A 134 -4.39 -1.66 -2.74
CA ALA A 134 -4.44 -2.16 -4.11
C ALA A 134 -3.31 -3.18 -4.34
N VAL A 135 -3.62 -4.32 -4.94
CA VAL A 135 -2.63 -5.35 -5.28
C VAL A 135 -2.13 -5.08 -6.69
N VAL A 136 -0.81 -4.97 -6.85
CA VAL A 136 -0.18 -4.77 -8.16
C VAL A 136 -0.15 -6.10 -8.90
N ILE A 137 -0.83 -6.14 -10.06
CA ILE A 137 -0.84 -7.31 -10.95
C ILE A 137 0.03 -7.12 -12.19
N GLY A 138 0.37 -5.87 -12.49
CA GLY A 138 1.33 -5.53 -13.53
C GLY A 138 2.02 -4.21 -13.24
N LEU A 139 3.29 -4.11 -13.63
CA LEU A 139 4.11 -2.93 -13.42
C LEU A 139 4.96 -2.67 -14.68
N ASN A 140 4.86 -1.46 -15.23
CA ASN A 140 5.67 -0.99 -16.36
C ASN A 140 5.64 -1.95 -17.56
N GLY A 141 4.49 -2.55 -17.85
CA GLY A 141 4.29 -3.49 -18.95
C GLY A 141 4.67 -4.96 -18.65
N ARG A 142 5.14 -5.27 -17.44
CA ARG A 142 5.34 -6.65 -16.96
C ARG A 142 4.13 -7.11 -16.16
N ARG A 143 3.66 -8.33 -16.36
CA ARG A 143 2.48 -8.90 -15.69
C ARG A 143 2.80 -10.13 -14.87
N LEU A 144 1.94 -10.45 -13.91
CA LEU A 144 2.05 -11.64 -13.06
C LEU A 144 2.03 -12.98 -13.84
N ALA A 145 1.39 -13.03 -15.00
CA ALA A 145 1.13 -14.28 -15.73
C ALA A 145 1.54 -14.24 -17.22
N GLN A 146 2.70 -13.65 -17.53
CA GLN A 146 3.30 -13.68 -18.88
C GLN A 146 4.61 -14.46 -18.93
#